data_AF-A0A2E6ERD9-F1
#
_entry.id   AF-A0A2E6ERD9-F1
#
_cell.length_a   1.000
_cell.length_b   1.000
_cell.length_c   1.000
_cell.angle_alpha   90.00
_cell.angle_beta   90.00
_cell.angle_gamma   90.00
#
_symmetry.space_group_name_H-M   'P 1'
#
loop_
_entity.id
_entity.type
_entity.pdbx_description
1 polymer ?
#
loop_
_entity_poly.entity_id
_entity_poly.type
_entity_poly.pdbx_seq_one_letter_code
_entity_poly.pdbx_strand_id
1 'polypeptide(L)'
;MTAKRPTSWTFPTQTSLAHSLTFPAPRGAPTGASTSATERPSRSLPMPRFLVFFVFATTLALSACVEDLDPGEPPVEDEDPTAEHFTFEDEGNGVTLTLVDATHEEDWVYLALAGSAEVRPDAPETSTGWDLGFRRSDVKVNGGASGLGGVEVAILEGADFSALTQAPAEGWTTDQADSNGDGVPEYVFGGLQPWYDYDFSTHILSAADKVYVVKNVFGVYYKLQFVDYYHDGISGMPSFRFAEIEAPEPPSGWVVDASDPEAWVYLDLLAGEEVEISDPANDDSWDLAAWGAMLRTNSGASGPGLGGAYKAEQTVTFENLTSTDTIGFTTDQNMPIPGPPGAGNENGNPVLSAWWIYDPINHTLSSARDTFVVRTANGQYVKLRIEDATDQVFVLSVEPITRSPLTHSISVDASDAATPVHFDLRNGNTVSVADALTDLSWDLRLQRTQLATNSGTSGSGSGGAIDPALASLEAVTTAPTEGWSIDEDLTLPAGLGGTTFSGSPVLNGWFDYTNEVVTPGDRAYLARTATGGAVRLKVTDWVDGVFSIDYSYAGAGQTDFGTTD
;
A
#
# COMPACT_ATOMS: atom_id res chain seq x y z
N MET A 1 2.01 49.84 -10.15
CA MET A 1 3.18 50.31 -9.38
C MET A 1 4.28 49.29 -9.54
N THR A 2 5.49 49.77 -9.86
CA THR A 2 6.67 49.04 -10.33
C THR A 2 7.17 47.94 -9.39
N ALA A 3 7.25 46.70 -9.87
CA ALA A 3 7.98 45.61 -9.24
C ALA A 3 9.45 45.61 -9.72
N LYS A 4 10.39 45.74 -8.78
CA LYS A 4 11.83 45.60 -9.01
C LYS A 4 12.21 44.12 -8.93
N ARG A 5 12.91 43.61 -9.94
CA ARG A 5 13.65 42.34 -9.90
C ARG A 5 14.92 42.50 -9.04
N PRO A 6 15.34 41.49 -8.26
CA PRO A 6 16.71 41.38 -7.81
C PRO A 6 17.55 40.49 -8.75
N THR A 7 18.83 40.80 -8.69
CA THR A 7 19.95 40.45 -9.56
C THR A 7 20.60 39.10 -9.24
N SER A 8 21.23 38.56 -10.28
CA SER A 8 22.16 37.42 -10.34
C SER A 8 23.17 37.32 -9.20
N TRP A 9 23.34 36.11 -8.66
CA TRP A 9 24.44 35.73 -7.78
C TRP A 9 25.53 34.99 -8.57
N THR A 10 26.77 35.47 -8.43
CA THR A 10 28.00 34.86 -8.93
C THR A 10 28.62 33.96 -7.85
N PHE A 11 28.99 32.73 -8.20
CA PHE A 11 29.74 31.79 -7.36
C PHE A 11 31.23 32.18 -7.23
N PRO A 12 31.85 32.06 -6.05
CA PRO A 12 33.30 31.97 -5.92
C PRO A 12 33.79 30.52 -5.92
N THR A 13 34.91 30.32 -6.61
CA THR A 13 35.65 29.09 -6.86
C THR A 13 36.18 28.43 -5.59
N GLN A 14 35.92 27.12 -5.44
CA GLN A 14 36.43 26.29 -4.36
C GLN A 14 37.91 25.91 -4.63
N THR A 15 38.80 26.16 -3.66
CA THR A 15 40.20 25.72 -3.70
C THR A 15 40.34 24.45 -2.86
N SER A 16 40.80 23.38 -3.51
CA SER A 16 41.08 22.06 -2.92
C SER A 16 42.22 22.12 -1.90
N LEU A 17 42.00 21.52 -0.71
CA LEU A 17 43.05 21.10 0.20
C LEU A 17 42.74 19.68 0.69
N ALA A 18 43.43 18.70 0.10
CA ALA A 18 43.45 17.33 0.54
C ALA A 18 44.22 17.20 1.87
N HIS A 19 43.60 16.58 2.88
CA HIS A 19 44.31 16.00 4.03
C HIS A 19 44.05 14.50 4.06
N SER A 20 45.11 13.73 3.81
CA SER A 20 45.17 12.29 3.94
C SER A 20 45.16 11.88 5.41
N LEU A 21 44.21 11.03 5.82
CA LEU A 21 44.26 10.31 7.08
C LEU A 21 44.29 8.80 6.81
N THR A 22 45.43 8.21 7.13
CA THR A 22 45.71 6.77 7.08
C THR A 22 45.20 6.11 8.35
N PHE A 23 44.36 5.08 8.25
CA PHE A 23 43.99 4.20 9.37
C PHE A 23 44.64 2.82 9.25
N PRO A 24 45.08 2.19 10.37
CA PRO A 24 45.80 0.93 10.37
C PRO A 24 44.88 -0.30 10.36
N ALA A 25 45.34 -1.39 9.74
CA ALA A 25 44.68 -2.68 9.69
C ALA A 25 44.68 -3.43 11.05
N PRO A 26 43.65 -4.21 11.39
CA PRO A 26 43.71 -5.14 12.50
C PRO A 26 44.26 -6.52 12.08
N ARG A 27 45.21 -7.03 12.88
CA ARG A 27 45.72 -8.40 12.85
C ARG A 27 44.93 -9.30 13.82
N GLY A 28 44.68 -10.54 13.38
CA GLY A 28 44.91 -11.74 14.18
C GLY A 28 43.70 -12.38 14.87
N ALA A 29 43.18 -13.45 14.27
CA ALA A 29 42.39 -14.48 14.96
C ALA A 29 43.27 -15.70 15.27
N PRO A 30 43.06 -16.41 16.40
CA PRO A 30 43.67 -17.72 16.64
C PRO A 30 42.76 -18.89 16.22
N THR A 31 43.43 -20.00 15.93
CA THR A 31 42.97 -21.26 15.34
C THR A 31 42.49 -22.32 16.34
N GLY A 32 41.56 -23.19 15.89
CA GLY A 32 41.31 -24.58 16.37
C GLY A 32 39.97 -24.77 17.09
N ALA A 33 39.14 -25.81 16.88
CA ALA A 33 39.25 -27.05 16.12
C ALA A 33 37.86 -27.72 15.91
N SER A 34 37.75 -28.49 14.83
CA SER A 34 36.98 -29.75 14.64
C SER A 34 35.50 -29.84 15.07
N THR A 35 34.61 -30.08 14.11
CA THR A 35 33.79 -31.33 14.06
C THR A 35 33.20 -31.55 12.67
N SER A 36 33.23 -32.81 12.26
CA SER A 36 32.74 -33.42 11.02
C SER A 36 31.22 -33.59 10.98
N ALA A 37 30.58 -33.49 9.80
CA ALA A 37 29.62 -34.48 9.27
C ALA A 37 28.89 -34.02 7.98
N THR A 38 29.16 -34.78 6.90
CA THR A 38 28.20 -35.25 5.87
C THR A 38 27.67 -34.26 4.81
N GLU A 39 28.42 -34.11 3.71
CA GLU A 39 27.91 -33.64 2.41
C GLU A 39 27.22 -34.78 1.64
N ARG A 40 26.02 -34.51 1.09
CA ARG A 40 25.35 -35.33 0.07
C ARG A 40 25.77 -34.83 -1.32
N PRO A 41 26.17 -35.69 -2.27
CA PRO A 41 26.53 -35.26 -3.60
C PRO A 41 25.31 -35.06 -4.51
N SER A 42 25.31 -33.92 -5.20
CA SER A 42 24.48 -33.59 -6.35
C SER A 42 24.65 -34.61 -7.48
N ARG A 43 23.55 -35.23 -7.93
CA ARG A 43 23.51 -36.09 -9.11
C ARG A 43 23.07 -35.29 -10.33
N SER A 44 24.03 -34.97 -11.19
CA SER A 44 23.81 -34.63 -12.61
C SER A 44 23.53 -35.91 -13.40
N LEU A 45 22.42 -35.95 -14.14
CA LEU A 45 22.12 -36.97 -15.14
C LEU A 45 22.17 -36.33 -16.54
N PRO A 46 22.99 -36.84 -17.47
CA PRO A 46 22.86 -36.54 -18.90
C PRO A 46 22.29 -37.75 -19.67
N MET A 47 21.53 -37.49 -20.74
CA MET A 47 21.37 -38.28 -22.00
C MET A 47 19.97 -38.07 -22.62
N PRO A 48 19.74 -38.40 -23.91
CA PRO A 48 20.62 -38.31 -25.08
C PRO A 48 19.91 -37.72 -26.33
N ARG A 49 20.71 -37.16 -27.24
CA ARG A 49 20.33 -36.84 -28.63
C ARG A 49 20.15 -38.14 -29.44
N PHE A 50 19.03 -38.30 -30.14
CA PHE A 50 18.87 -39.33 -31.18
C PHE A 50 19.20 -38.73 -32.55
N LEU A 51 20.26 -39.24 -33.15
CA LEU A 51 20.64 -39.06 -34.55
C LEU A 51 20.29 -40.36 -35.27
N VAL A 52 19.39 -40.31 -36.25
CA VAL A 52 19.12 -41.46 -37.14
C VAL A 52 19.47 -41.05 -38.57
N PHE A 53 20.55 -41.64 -39.06
CA PHE A 53 20.90 -41.72 -40.47
C PHE A 53 20.07 -42.84 -41.12
N PHE A 54 19.38 -42.54 -42.22
CA PHE A 54 19.03 -43.56 -43.23
C PHE A 54 19.32 -43.00 -44.62
N VAL A 55 20.33 -43.59 -45.25
CA VAL A 55 20.62 -43.48 -46.69
C VAL A 55 20.07 -44.74 -47.32
N PHE A 56 19.14 -44.62 -48.28
CA PHE A 56 18.93 -45.65 -49.29
C PHE A 56 18.56 -45.03 -50.64
N ALA A 57 19.03 -45.71 -51.67
CA ALA A 57 19.34 -45.20 -52.99
C ALA A 57 18.16 -45.10 -53.96
N THR A 58 18.40 -44.23 -54.93
CA THR A 58 17.78 -43.97 -56.24
C THR A 58 17.07 -45.15 -56.92
N THR A 59 15.88 -44.88 -57.48
CA THR A 59 15.44 -45.49 -58.75
C THR A 59 14.51 -44.52 -59.51
N LEU A 60 14.92 -44.21 -60.74
CA LEU A 60 14.20 -43.42 -61.75
C LEU A 60 13.10 -44.28 -62.37
N ALA A 61 11.87 -43.78 -62.44
CA ALA A 61 10.86 -44.24 -63.40
C ALA A 61 10.00 -43.05 -63.83
N LEU A 62 10.15 -42.66 -65.09
CA LEU A 62 9.28 -41.71 -65.78
C LEU A 62 7.90 -42.32 -66.02
N SER A 63 6.84 -41.58 -65.69
CA SER A 63 5.54 -41.68 -66.35
C SER A 63 4.93 -40.29 -66.48
N ALA A 64 4.42 -40.05 -67.68
CA ALA A 64 3.97 -38.81 -68.29
C ALA A 64 2.77 -38.08 -67.64
N CYS A 65 2.79 -36.75 -67.88
CA CYS A 65 1.69 -35.77 -67.99
C CYS A 65 0.81 -35.50 -66.76
N VAL A 66 0.84 -34.25 -66.27
CA VAL A 66 -0.10 -33.16 -66.63
C VAL A 66 0.55 -31.82 -66.22
N GLU A 67 0.56 -30.84 -67.13
CA GLU A 67 0.79 -29.43 -66.83
C GLU A 67 -0.28 -28.92 -65.85
N ASP A 68 0.13 -28.29 -64.75
CA ASP A 68 -0.76 -27.36 -64.05
C ASP A 68 0.00 -26.12 -63.60
N LEU A 69 -0.72 -25.02 -63.73
CA LEU A 69 -0.29 -23.64 -63.76
C LEU A 69 0.19 -23.18 -62.38
N ASP A 70 1.41 -22.66 -62.30
CA ASP A 70 1.87 -21.84 -61.19
C ASP A 70 1.56 -20.37 -61.53
N PRO A 71 0.53 -19.74 -60.95
CA PRO A 71 0.37 -18.30 -61.03
C PRO A 71 1.41 -17.70 -60.09
N GLY A 72 2.50 -17.19 -60.67
CA GLY A 72 3.62 -16.65 -59.93
C GLY A 72 3.21 -15.75 -58.77
N GLU A 73 3.88 -15.94 -57.63
CA GLU A 73 3.95 -14.91 -56.59
C GLU A 73 4.25 -13.57 -57.26
N PRO A 74 3.47 -12.51 -57.00
CA PRO A 74 3.89 -11.18 -57.37
C PRO A 74 5.22 -10.90 -56.67
N PRO A 75 6.16 -10.18 -57.30
CA PRO A 75 7.36 -9.77 -56.62
C PRO A 75 6.97 -8.95 -55.38
N VAL A 76 7.64 -9.21 -54.26
CA VAL A 76 7.70 -8.24 -53.15
C VAL A 76 8.26 -6.96 -53.78
N GLU A 77 7.40 -5.96 -54.00
CA GLU A 77 7.87 -4.63 -54.36
C GLU A 77 8.75 -4.16 -53.21
N ASP A 78 9.97 -3.72 -53.52
CA ASP A 78 10.81 -3.02 -52.56
C ASP A 78 10.00 -1.81 -52.06
N GLU A 79 9.45 -1.89 -50.85
CA GLU A 79 8.75 -0.82 -50.16
C GLU A 79 9.60 0.45 -50.21
N ASP A 80 9.03 1.56 -50.66
CA ASP A 80 9.70 2.85 -50.62
C ASP A 80 9.92 3.21 -49.15
N PRO A 81 11.18 3.26 -48.66
CA PRO A 81 11.45 3.55 -47.24
C PRO A 81 11.05 4.98 -46.86
N THR A 82 10.56 5.79 -47.80
CA THR A 82 10.03 7.13 -47.60
C THR A 82 8.50 7.24 -47.73
N ALA A 83 7.79 6.14 -47.99
CA ALA A 83 6.33 6.13 -47.99
C ALA A 83 5.79 6.51 -46.60
N GLU A 84 4.89 7.49 -46.55
CA GLU A 84 4.21 7.90 -45.32
C GLU A 84 3.16 6.84 -44.95
N HIS A 85 3.24 6.33 -43.72
CA HIS A 85 2.30 5.32 -43.20
C HIS A 85 1.11 5.96 -42.49
N PHE A 86 1.17 7.27 -42.19
CA PHE A 86 0.14 7.97 -41.45
C PHE A 86 -0.55 9.01 -42.32
N THR A 87 -1.88 8.98 -42.33
CA THR A 87 -2.71 10.05 -42.88
C THR A 87 -3.45 10.73 -41.74
N PHE A 88 -3.44 12.07 -41.71
CA PHE A 88 -4.08 12.89 -40.68
C PHE A 88 -5.16 13.77 -41.30
N GLU A 89 -6.39 13.67 -40.78
CA GLU A 89 -7.52 14.51 -41.16
C GLU A 89 -8.01 15.30 -39.94
N ASP A 90 -8.09 16.63 -40.06
CA ASP A 90 -8.66 17.49 -39.02
C ASP A 90 -10.20 17.44 -39.08
N GLU A 91 -10.82 16.83 -38.08
CA GLU A 91 -12.28 16.77 -37.92
C GLU A 91 -12.85 18.04 -37.22
N GLY A 92 -11.98 18.97 -36.84
CA GLY A 92 -12.32 20.20 -36.12
C GLY A 92 -12.32 20.02 -34.60
N ASN A 93 -12.41 21.16 -33.88
CA ASN A 93 -12.34 21.22 -32.41
C ASN A 93 -11.10 20.53 -31.80
N GLY A 94 -9.99 20.49 -32.55
CA GLY A 94 -8.74 19.85 -32.12
C GLY A 94 -8.74 18.33 -32.25
N VAL A 95 -9.76 17.73 -32.89
CA VAL A 95 -9.83 16.30 -33.15
C VAL A 95 -9.14 15.98 -34.48
N THR A 96 -8.18 15.06 -34.44
CA THR A 96 -7.53 14.49 -35.62
C THR A 96 -7.99 13.05 -35.81
N LEU A 97 -8.54 12.73 -36.97
CA LEU A 97 -8.72 11.35 -37.44
C LEU A 97 -7.43 10.89 -38.10
N THR A 98 -6.90 9.77 -37.64
CA THR A 98 -5.68 9.17 -38.15
C THR A 98 -5.98 7.83 -38.76
N LEU A 99 -5.46 7.61 -39.96
CA LEU A 99 -5.36 6.31 -40.60
C LEU A 99 -3.88 5.89 -40.59
N VAL A 100 -3.62 4.65 -40.19
CA VAL A 100 -2.27 4.08 -40.15
C VAL A 100 -2.19 2.91 -41.12
N ASP A 101 -1.18 2.88 -41.99
CA ASP A 101 -0.78 1.68 -42.71
C ASP A 101 0.18 0.87 -41.82
N ALA A 102 -0.38 -0.09 -41.10
CA ALA A 102 0.34 -1.06 -40.28
C ALA A 102 0.21 -2.46 -40.89
N THR A 103 0.13 -2.55 -42.23
CA THR A 103 -0.16 -3.81 -42.91
C THR A 103 0.98 -4.82 -42.82
N HIS A 104 2.22 -4.37 -42.59
CA HIS A 104 3.39 -5.23 -42.45
C HIS A 104 3.31 -6.12 -41.19
N GLU A 105 3.70 -7.39 -41.32
CA GLU A 105 3.56 -8.37 -40.22
C GLU A 105 4.66 -8.24 -39.17
N GLU A 106 5.83 -7.71 -39.54
CA GLU A 106 7.01 -7.67 -38.66
C GLU A 106 7.38 -6.25 -38.22
N ASP A 107 7.05 -5.25 -39.05
CA ASP A 107 7.56 -3.89 -38.88
C ASP A 107 6.59 -3.01 -38.10
N TRP A 108 7.15 -2.20 -37.21
CA TRP A 108 6.41 -1.23 -36.44
C TRP A 108 6.52 0.14 -37.09
N VAL A 109 5.39 0.83 -37.20
CA VAL A 109 5.33 2.24 -37.59
C VAL A 109 5.00 3.08 -36.36
N TYR A 110 5.65 4.24 -36.20
CA TYR A 110 5.63 5.00 -34.96
C TYR A 110 5.05 6.40 -35.13
N LEU A 111 4.29 6.83 -34.13
CA LEU A 111 3.61 8.12 -34.09
C LEU A 111 4.09 8.93 -32.88
N ALA A 112 4.38 10.20 -33.11
CA ALA A 112 4.33 11.24 -32.08
C ALA A 112 2.96 11.92 -32.13
N LEU A 113 2.20 11.85 -31.03
CA LEU A 113 0.89 12.49 -30.90
C LEU A 113 1.03 14.01 -30.95
N ALA A 114 2.09 14.52 -30.35
CA ALA A 114 2.43 15.93 -30.41
C ALA A 114 2.74 16.34 -31.86
N GLY A 115 1.85 17.15 -32.44
CA GLY A 115 1.98 17.65 -33.80
C GLY A 115 1.56 16.67 -34.90
N SER A 116 0.95 15.53 -34.56
CA SER A 116 0.40 14.56 -35.52
C SER A 116 1.45 14.12 -36.55
N ALA A 117 2.51 13.46 -36.10
CA ALA A 117 3.69 13.20 -36.94
C ALA A 117 4.18 11.75 -36.87
N GLU A 118 4.37 11.14 -38.04
CA GLU A 118 5.14 9.90 -38.15
C GLU A 118 6.60 10.13 -37.74
N VAL A 119 7.14 9.20 -36.97
CA VAL A 119 8.53 9.21 -36.53
C VAL A 119 9.19 7.86 -36.81
N ARG A 120 10.51 7.86 -37.02
CA ARG A 120 11.28 6.65 -37.38
C ARG A 120 12.48 6.51 -36.44
N PRO A 121 12.28 6.06 -35.19
CA PRO A 121 13.38 5.89 -34.25
C PRO A 121 14.28 4.73 -34.68
N ASP A 122 15.60 4.97 -34.75
CA ASP A 122 16.59 3.93 -35.05
C ASP A 122 16.65 2.83 -33.97
N ALA A 123 16.36 3.21 -32.71
CA ALA A 123 16.37 2.35 -31.53
C ALA A 123 15.13 2.68 -30.66
N PRO A 124 13.92 2.20 -31.04
CA PRO A 124 12.67 2.57 -30.40
C PRO A 124 12.66 2.34 -28.89
N GLU A 125 13.29 1.26 -28.42
CA GLU A 125 13.36 0.87 -27.01
C GLU A 125 14.16 1.84 -26.12
N THR A 126 14.98 2.71 -26.71
CA THR A 126 15.73 3.75 -25.97
C THR A 126 15.40 5.18 -26.41
N SER A 127 14.50 5.34 -27.38
CA SER A 127 14.09 6.64 -27.91
C SER A 127 12.97 7.24 -27.08
N THR A 128 13.02 8.56 -26.87
CA THR A 128 11.92 9.36 -26.29
C THR A 128 11.14 10.15 -27.35
N GLY A 129 11.30 9.80 -28.63
CA GLY A 129 10.75 10.56 -29.75
C GLY A 129 9.42 10.07 -30.31
N TRP A 130 8.83 9.01 -29.74
CA TRP A 130 7.58 8.40 -30.19
C TRP A 130 6.65 8.14 -29.00
N ASP A 131 5.35 8.11 -29.25
CA ASP A 131 4.32 7.87 -28.24
C ASP A 131 3.65 6.51 -28.44
N LEU A 132 3.20 6.22 -29.66
CA LEU A 132 2.49 4.99 -30.05
C LEU A 132 3.22 4.27 -31.18
N GLY A 133 3.29 2.94 -31.12
CA GLY A 133 3.76 2.08 -32.20
C GLY A 133 2.64 1.15 -32.66
N PHE A 134 2.53 0.94 -33.98
CA PHE A 134 1.50 0.08 -34.59
C PHE A 134 2.13 -1.01 -35.46
N ARG A 135 1.58 -2.22 -35.38
CA ARG A 135 1.91 -3.36 -36.26
C ARG A 135 0.71 -4.30 -36.33
N ARG A 136 0.10 -4.45 -37.50
CA ARG A 136 -1.16 -5.19 -37.66
C ARG A 136 -2.19 -4.66 -36.64
N SER A 137 -2.75 -5.52 -35.81
CA SER A 137 -3.65 -5.15 -34.71
C SER A 137 -2.94 -4.78 -33.41
N ASP A 138 -1.63 -5.00 -33.31
CA ASP A 138 -0.87 -4.71 -32.11
C ASP A 138 -0.57 -3.21 -32.02
N VAL A 139 -0.77 -2.65 -30.83
CA VAL A 139 -0.45 -1.25 -30.52
C VAL A 139 0.30 -1.23 -29.20
N LYS A 140 1.47 -0.60 -29.20
CA LYS A 140 2.35 -0.46 -28.03
C LYS A 140 2.59 1.01 -27.69
N VAL A 141 2.98 1.29 -26.46
CA VAL A 141 3.31 2.64 -26.00
C VAL A 141 4.79 2.80 -25.68
N ASN A 142 5.31 4.02 -25.75
CA ASN A 142 6.68 4.30 -25.30
C ASN A 142 6.78 4.39 -23.78
N GLY A 143 6.47 3.30 -23.10
CA GLY A 143 6.50 3.17 -21.65
C GLY A 143 6.66 1.71 -21.22
N GLY A 144 6.98 1.50 -19.95
CA GLY A 144 7.11 0.17 -19.36
C GLY A 144 8.06 -0.75 -20.13
N ALA A 145 7.56 -1.90 -20.58
CA ALA A 145 8.36 -2.90 -21.29
C ALA A 145 8.75 -2.52 -22.73
N SER A 146 8.09 -1.51 -23.31
CA SER A 146 8.22 -1.15 -24.73
C SER A 146 9.16 0.03 -25.00
N GLY A 147 9.44 0.88 -24.00
CA GLY A 147 10.35 2.01 -24.16
C GLY A 147 10.52 2.88 -22.91
N LEU A 148 11.44 3.84 -22.99
CA LEU A 148 11.85 4.70 -21.87
C LEU A 148 11.10 6.04 -21.81
N GLY A 149 10.11 6.26 -22.68
CA GLY A 149 9.38 7.52 -22.80
C GLY A 149 8.40 7.82 -21.66
N GLY A 150 8.10 6.84 -20.80
CA GLY A 150 7.18 7.02 -19.67
C GLY A 150 5.73 7.24 -20.08
N VAL A 151 5.32 6.79 -21.28
CA VAL A 151 3.93 6.91 -21.74
C VAL A 151 3.02 6.00 -20.92
N GLU A 152 1.90 6.55 -20.46
CA GLU A 152 0.88 5.85 -19.68
C GLU A 152 -0.50 6.03 -20.33
N VAL A 153 -1.39 5.06 -20.13
CA VAL A 153 -2.74 5.03 -20.69
C VAL A 153 -3.76 4.72 -19.61
N ALA A 154 -4.84 5.51 -19.56
CA ALA A 154 -6.06 5.17 -18.83
C ALA A 154 -7.12 4.65 -19.81
N ILE A 155 -7.77 3.53 -19.48
CA ILE A 155 -8.79 2.89 -20.31
C ILE A 155 -10.18 3.19 -19.72
N LEU A 156 -11.03 3.87 -20.47
CA LEU A 156 -12.37 4.31 -20.06
C LEU A 156 -13.43 3.59 -20.91
N GLU A 157 -13.99 2.51 -20.37
CA GLU A 157 -15.04 1.75 -21.06
C GLU A 157 -16.36 2.53 -21.13
N GLY A 158 -16.97 2.62 -22.31
CA GLY A 158 -18.25 3.31 -22.53
C GLY A 158 -18.24 4.82 -22.27
N ALA A 159 -17.07 5.45 -22.17
CA ALA A 159 -16.97 6.89 -22.02
C ALA A 159 -17.31 7.63 -23.33
N ASP A 160 -17.93 8.81 -23.23
CA ASP A 160 -18.22 9.64 -24.39
C ASP A 160 -16.98 10.45 -24.79
N PHE A 161 -16.39 10.11 -25.94
CA PHE A 161 -15.21 10.80 -26.48
C PHE A 161 -15.42 12.31 -26.61
N SER A 162 -16.62 12.76 -26.99
CA SER A 162 -16.90 14.19 -27.18
C SER A 162 -16.97 14.95 -25.85
N ALA A 163 -17.49 14.31 -24.81
CA ALA A 163 -17.64 14.90 -23.48
C ALA A 163 -16.34 14.88 -22.67
N LEU A 164 -15.39 14.01 -22.99
CA LEU A 164 -14.11 13.91 -22.30
C LEU A 164 -13.21 15.10 -22.66
N THR A 165 -13.11 16.08 -21.77
CA THR A 165 -12.25 17.28 -21.94
C THR A 165 -11.10 17.33 -20.95
N GLN A 166 -11.02 16.36 -20.04
CA GLN A 166 -10.06 16.33 -18.96
C GLN A 166 -9.63 14.89 -18.67
N ALA A 167 -8.34 14.68 -18.43
CA ALA A 167 -7.78 13.38 -18.10
C ALA A 167 -8.23 12.87 -16.70
N PRO A 168 -8.37 11.55 -16.50
CA PRO A 168 -8.68 10.99 -15.20
C PRO A 168 -7.48 11.12 -14.24
N ALA A 169 -7.75 11.22 -12.94
CA ALA A 169 -6.70 11.28 -11.92
C ALA A 169 -6.01 9.93 -11.67
N GLU A 170 -6.66 8.82 -12.02
CA GLU A 170 -6.21 7.46 -11.71
C GLU A 170 -6.50 6.49 -12.87
N GLY A 171 -6.11 5.22 -12.71
CA GLY A 171 -6.31 4.17 -13.71
C GLY A 171 -5.25 4.12 -14.81
N TRP A 172 -4.10 4.77 -14.58
CA TRP A 172 -2.97 4.78 -15.49
C TRP A 172 -2.21 3.45 -15.47
N THR A 173 -1.92 2.94 -16.66
CA THR A 173 -1.10 1.74 -16.86
C THR A 173 -0.21 1.93 -18.10
N THR A 174 0.79 1.06 -18.27
CA THR A 174 1.68 1.03 -19.43
C THR A 174 1.85 -0.42 -19.89
N ASP A 175 2.52 -0.63 -21.03
CA ASP A 175 2.93 -1.96 -21.48
C ASP A 175 3.73 -2.70 -20.39
N GLN A 176 3.31 -3.91 -20.08
CA GLN A 176 3.94 -4.75 -19.05
C GLN A 176 4.86 -5.80 -19.68
N ALA A 177 5.78 -6.32 -18.88
CA ALA A 177 6.60 -7.45 -19.31
C ALA A 177 5.73 -8.67 -19.64
N ASP A 178 6.24 -9.55 -20.52
CA ASP A 178 5.59 -10.83 -20.83
C ASP A 178 5.30 -11.61 -19.55
N SER A 179 4.01 -11.80 -19.29
CA SER A 179 3.51 -12.48 -18.09
C SER A 179 3.17 -13.95 -18.34
N ASN A 180 2.94 -14.31 -19.61
CA ASN A 180 2.36 -15.59 -20.01
C ASN A 180 3.41 -16.55 -20.62
N GLY A 181 4.60 -16.03 -20.95
CA GLY A 181 5.76 -16.77 -21.44
C GLY A 181 5.77 -17.00 -22.95
N ASP A 182 4.97 -16.28 -23.73
CA ASP A 182 4.93 -16.36 -25.20
C ASP A 182 6.02 -15.53 -25.90
N GLY A 183 6.79 -14.74 -25.14
CA GLY A 183 7.85 -13.88 -25.64
C GLY A 183 7.36 -12.51 -26.14
N VAL A 184 6.09 -12.17 -25.91
CA VAL A 184 5.48 -10.90 -26.30
C VAL A 184 5.10 -10.11 -25.03
N PRO A 185 5.50 -8.83 -24.92
CA PRO A 185 5.04 -7.97 -23.84
C PRO A 185 3.51 -7.85 -23.80
N GLU A 186 2.95 -7.63 -22.63
CA GLU A 186 1.51 -7.38 -22.47
C GLU A 186 1.23 -5.91 -22.82
N TYR A 187 0.91 -5.66 -24.09
CA TYR A 187 0.62 -4.31 -24.58
C TYR A 187 -0.68 -3.76 -23.99
N VAL A 188 -0.69 -2.48 -23.64
CA VAL A 188 -1.83 -1.82 -22.98
C VAL A 188 -3.08 -1.72 -23.86
N PHE A 189 -2.90 -1.65 -25.18
CA PHE A 189 -3.97 -1.71 -26.17
C PHE A 189 -4.24 -3.14 -26.68
N GLY A 190 -3.51 -4.14 -26.18
CA GLY A 190 -3.59 -5.54 -26.58
C GLY A 190 -3.86 -6.49 -25.41
N GLY A 191 -3.48 -7.76 -25.58
CA GLY A 191 -3.52 -8.76 -24.50
C GLY A 191 -4.92 -9.03 -23.94
N LEU A 192 -5.08 -8.89 -22.62
CA LEU A 192 -6.32 -9.20 -21.90
C LEU A 192 -7.46 -8.20 -22.14
N GLN A 193 -7.17 -7.01 -22.69
CA GLN A 193 -8.14 -5.92 -22.91
C GLN A 193 -7.89 -5.24 -24.27
N PRO A 194 -7.97 -5.96 -25.40
CA PRO A 194 -7.66 -5.41 -26.71
C PRO A 194 -8.55 -4.21 -27.07
N TRP A 195 -8.04 -3.35 -27.95
CA TRP A 195 -8.78 -2.22 -28.49
C TRP A 195 -9.91 -2.60 -29.46
N TYR A 196 -9.98 -3.88 -29.82
CA TYR A 196 -10.96 -4.44 -30.73
C TYR A 196 -11.74 -5.60 -30.08
N ASP A 197 -12.94 -5.83 -30.58
CA ASP A 197 -13.71 -7.04 -30.40
C ASP A 197 -13.45 -8.00 -31.57
N TYR A 198 -13.23 -9.28 -31.25
CA TYR A 198 -13.04 -10.32 -32.25
C TYR A 198 -14.26 -11.23 -32.37
N ASP A 199 -14.87 -11.26 -33.55
CA ASP A 199 -15.92 -12.21 -33.86
C ASP A 199 -15.31 -13.55 -34.31
N PHE A 200 -15.34 -14.56 -33.43
CA PHE A 200 -14.83 -15.90 -33.72
C PHE A 200 -15.54 -16.63 -34.87
N SER A 201 -16.73 -16.18 -35.28
CA SER A 201 -17.48 -16.80 -36.37
C SER A 201 -17.12 -16.25 -37.74
N THR A 202 -16.84 -14.94 -37.80
CA THR A 202 -16.52 -14.22 -39.04
C THR A 202 -15.04 -13.89 -39.18
N HIS A 203 -14.28 -14.01 -38.09
CA HIS A 203 -12.88 -13.60 -37.96
C HIS A 203 -12.64 -12.12 -38.28
N ILE A 204 -13.66 -11.27 -38.03
CA ILE A 204 -13.62 -9.83 -38.22
C ILE A 204 -13.28 -9.14 -36.90
N LEU A 205 -12.42 -8.12 -36.96
CA LEU A 205 -12.16 -7.19 -35.85
C LEU A 205 -13.04 -5.95 -35.99
N SER A 206 -13.68 -5.54 -34.91
CA SER A 206 -14.36 -4.24 -34.81
C SER A 206 -13.79 -3.46 -33.63
N ALA A 207 -13.67 -2.14 -33.74
CA ALA A 207 -13.23 -1.33 -32.60
C ALA A 207 -14.16 -1.56 -31.39
N ALA A 208 -13.56 -1.79 -30.22
CA ALA A 208 -14.30 -1.90 -28.96
C ALA A 208 -14.79 -0.50 -28.53
N ASP A 209 -15.91 -0.45 -27.78
CA ASP A 209 -16.47 0.81 -27.27
C ASP A 209 -15.69 1.34 -26.06
N LYS A 210 -14.47 1.81 -26.34
CA LYS A 210 -13.51 2.30 -25.36
C LYS A 210 -12.99 3.68 -25.78
N VAL A 211 -12.82 4.55 -24.80
CA VAL A 211 -12.02 5.77 -24.94
C VAL A 211 -10.78 5.61 -24.08
N TYR A 212 -9.66 6.02 -24.61
CA TYR A 212 -8.37 5.98 -23.96
C TYR A 212 -7.94 7.40 -23.63
N VAL A 213 -7.19 7.58 -22.55
CA VAL A 213 -6.40 8.79 -22.34
C VAL A 213 -4.93 8.39 -22.33
N VAL A 214 -4.14 8.97 -23.22
CA VAL A 214 -2.70 8.74 -23.34
C VAL A 214 -1.96 9.95 -22.79
N LYS A 215 -1.11 9.74 -21.79
CA LYS A 215 -0.14 10.72 -21.31
C LYS A 215 1.16 10.50 -22.09
N ASN A 216 1.47 11.44 -22.97
CA ASN A 216 2.57 11.32 -23.92
C ASN A 216 3.95 11.50 -23.26
N VAL A 217 5.03 11.35 -24.03
CA VAL A 217 6.43 11.48 -23.54
C VAL A 217 6.78 12.87 -22.96
N PHE A 218 5.94 13.87 -23.18
CA PHE A 218 6.08 15.24 -22.67
C PHE A 218 5.12 15.56 -21.51
N GLY A 219 4.33 14.58 -21.05
CA GLY A 219 3.33 14.77 -19.99
C GLY A 219 2.06 15.48 -20.44
N VAL A 220 1.82 15.60 -21.75
CA VAL A 220 0.59 16.14 -22.35
C VAL A 220 -0.42 15.00 -22.52
N TYR A 221 -1.69 15.29 -22.29
CA TYR A 221 -2.77 14.31 -22.26
C TYR A 221 -3.59 14.35 -23.55
N TYR A 222 -3.84 13.19 -24.14
CA TYR A 222 -4.66 13.04 -25.34
C TYR A 222 -5.76 12.02 -25.10
N LYS A 223 -7.02 12.36 -25.41
CA LYS A 223 -8.04 11.34 -25.58
C LYS A 223 -7.86 10.64 -26.92
N LEU A 224 -8.11 9.34 -26.98
CA LEU A 224 -8.00 8.52 -28.18
C LEU A 224 -9.17 7.54 -28.26
N GLN A 225 -9.70 7.30 -29.46
CA GLN A 225 -10.68 6.24 -29.69
C GLN A 225 -10.48 5.62 -31.07
N PHE A 226 -10.34 4.29 -31.10
CA PHE A 226 -10.27 3.53 -32.34
C PHE A 226 -11.62 3.54 -33.06
N VAL A 227 -11.55 3.54 -34.40
CA VAL A 227 -12.71 3.64 -35.29
C VAL A 227 -12.86 2.35 -36.11
N ASP A 228 -11.78 1.90 -36.76
CA ASP A 228 -11.80 0.70 -37.60
C ASP A 228 -10.41 0.04 -37.63
N TYR A 229 -10.35 -1.23 -37.99
CA TYR A 229 -9.11 -1.97 -38.32
C TYR A 229 -8.85 -2.09 -39.82
N TYR A 230 -9.89 -1.84 -40.63
CA TYR A 230 -9.84 -1.99 -42.08
C TYR A 230 -10.00 -0.65 -42.78
N HIS A 231 -9.32 -0.48 -43.91
CA HIS A 231 -9.54 0.62 -44.84
C HIS A 231 -9.60 0.08 -46.26
N ASP A 232 -10.65 0.42 -47.01
CA ASP A 232 -10.91 -0.12 -48.36
C ASP A 232 -10.84 -1.66 -48.47
N GLY A 233 -11.18 -2.36 -47.39
CA GLY A 233 -11.16 -3.82 -47.30
C GLY A 233 -9.79 -4.44 -47.01
N ILE A 234 -8.76 -3.62 -46.80
CA ILE A 234 -7.41 -4.06 -46.43
C ILE A 234 -7.31 -4.12 -44.89
N SER A 235 -6.85 -5.26 -44.37
CA SER A 235 -6.61 -5.48 -42.94
C SER A 235 -5.25 -4.94 -42.50
N GLY A 236 -5.13 -4.49 -41.26
CA GLY A 236 -3.89 -3.90 -40.75
C GLY A 236 -3.82 -2.41 -41.02
N MET A 237 -4.97 -1.76 -41.22
CA MET A 237 -5.06 -0.33 -41.45
C MET A 237 -5.90 0.33 -40.35
N PRO A 238 -5.43 0.32 -39.09
CA PRO A 238 -6.22 0.86 -37.99
C PRO A 238 -6.43 2.37 -38.18
N SER A 239 -7.66 2.81 -37.88
CA SER A 239 -8.01 4.22 -37.78
C SER A 239 -8.45 4.56 -36.37
N PHE A 240 -8.11 5.76 -35.92
CA PHE A 240 -8.51 6.27 -34.62
C PHE A 240 -8.59 7.79 -34.64
N ARG A 241 -9.42 8.34 -33.76
CA ARG A 241 -9.48 9.77 -33.49
C ARG A 241 -8.72 10.10 -32.22
N PHE A 242 -8.04 11.23 -32.18
CA PHE A 242 -7.43 11.74 -30.96
C PHE A 242 -7.49 13.26 -30.87
N ALA A 243 -7.43 13.78 -29.65
CA ALA A 243 -7.38 15.21 -29.36
C ALA A 243 -6.66 15.47 -28.04
N GLU A 244 -5.93 16.57 -27.95
CA GLU A 244 -5.38 17.05 -26.67
C GLU A 244 -6.54 17.39 -25.71
N ILE A 245 -6.36 17.05 -24.43
CA ILE A 245 -7.30 17.37 -23.35
C ILE A 245 -6.55 17.98 -22.16
N GLU A 246 -7.28 18.63 -21.27
CA GLU A 246 -6.69 19.20 -20.06
C GLU A 246 -6.11 18.09 -19.16
N ALA A 247 -5.04 18.44 -18.45
CA ALA A 247 -4.47 17.58 -17.41
C ALA A 247 -5.51 17.23 -16.34
N PRO A 248 -5.31 16.14 -15.57
CA PRO A 248 -6.20 15.82 -14.46
C PRO A 248 -6.35 17.01 -13.53
N GLU A 249 -7.56 17.20 -12.97
CA GLU A 249 -7.73 18.22 -11.92
C GLU A 249 -6.68 17.94 -10.83
N PRO A 250 -5.94 18.97 -10.38
CA PRO A 250 -5.01 18.78 -9.29
C PRO A 250 -5.79 18.26 -8.08
N PRO A 251 -5.21 17.32 -7.31
CA PRO A 251 -5.86 16.81 -6.13
C PRO A 251 -6.20 17.99 -5.19
N SER A 252 -7.45 18.05 -4.76
CA SER A 252 -7.88 19.00 -3.74
C SER A 252 -7.55 18.45 -2.37
N GLY A 253 -6.96 19.27 -1.50
CA GLY A 253 -6.66 18.87 -0.13
C GLY A 253 -5.79 19.89 0.57
N TRP A 254 -5.39 19.55 1.79
CA TRP A 254 -4.41 20.30 2.55
C TRP A 254 -3.01 19.99 2.02
N VAL A 255 -2.34 21.01 1.49
CA VAL A 255 -0.97 20.92 0.99
C VAL A 255 0.03 21.03 2.16
N VAL A 256 0.95 20.06 2.27
CA VAL A 256 2.01 20.01 3.28
C VAL A 256 3.34 19.76 2.58
N ASP A 257 4.25 20.73 2.62
CA ASP A 257 5.57 20.64 1.97
C ASP A 257 6.61 20.02 2.91
N ALA A 258 6.82 18.71 2.78
CA ALA A 258 7.79 17.97 3.59
C ALA A 258 9.14 17.76 2.87
N SER A 259 9.45 18.61 1.88
CA SER A 259 10.66 18.47 1.04
C SER A 259 11.94 18.98 1.70
N ASP A 260 11.86 19.68 2.83
CA ASP A 260 13.04 20.13 3.58
C ASP A 260 13.75 18.91 4.21
N PRO A 261 14.99 18.58 3.79
CA PRO A 261 15.69 17.42 4.32
C PRO A 261 16.13 17.58 5.78
N GLU A 262 16.08 18.79 6.34
CA GLU A 262 16.54 19.09 7.71
C GLU A 262 15.39 19.30 8.71
N ALA A 263 14.12 19.33 8.26
CA ALA A 263 13.00 19.70 9.10
C ALA A 263 11.76 18.81 8.92
N TRP A 264 11.13 18.45 10.04
CA TRP A 264 9.78 17.89 10.05
C TRP A 264 8.75 19.01 9.98
N VAL A 265 7.68 18.77 9.22
CA VAL A 265 6.46 19.58 9.29
C VAL A 265 5.49 18.93 10.25
N TYR A 266 4.99 19.67 11.23
CA TYR A 266 4.06 19.18 12.26
C TYR A 266 2.67 19.76 12.02
N LEU A 267 1.65 18.95 12.28
CA LEU A 267 0.26 19.21 11.90
C LEU A 267 -0.65 19.03 13.11
N ASP A 268 -1.55 19.98 13.35
CA ASP A 268 -2.77 19.78 14.14
C ASP A 268 -3.88 19.37 13.16
N LEU A 269 -4.30 18.11 13.22
CA LEU A 269 -5.20 17.53 12.22
C LEU A 269 -6.64 18.03 12.37
N LEU A 270 -7.04 18.45 13.56
CA LEU A 270 -8.40 18.93 13.82
C LEU A 270 -8.53 20.43 13.57
N ALA A 271 -7.49 21.20 13.87
CA ALA A 271 -7.43 22.61 13.49
C ALA A 271 -7.21 22.78 11.98
N GLY A 272 -6.58 21.79 11.32
CA GLY A 272 -6.26 21.84 9.90
C GLY A 272 -5.15 22.84 9.61
N GLU A 273 -4.15 22.92 10.49
CA GLU A 273 -3.04 23.87 10.38
C GLU A 273 -1.68 23.26 10.73
N GLU A 274 -0.63 23.81 10.15
CA GLU A 274 0.75 23.48 10.49
C GLU A 274 1.14 24.18 11.80
N VAL A 275 1.85 23.47 12.68
CA VAL A 275 2.25 23.97 14.00
C VAL A 275 3.77 23.97 14.16
N GLU A 276 4.29 24.97 14.85
CA GLU A 276 5.73 25.14 15.10
C GLU A 276 6.14 24.40 16.37
N ILE A 277 6.93 23.33 16.23
CA ILE A 277 7.32 22.46 17.35
C ILE A 277 8.84 22.44 17.52
N SER A 278 9.32 22.87 18.68
CA SER A 278 10.75 22.90 19.00
C SER A 278 11.26 21.65 19.74
N ASP A 279 10.39 20.95 20.46
CA ASP A 279 10.73 19.74 21.24
C ASP A 279 9.60 18.71 21.12
N PRO A 280 9.50 18.00 19.98
CA PRO A 280 8.37 17.10 19.71
C PRO A 280 8.22 15.97 20.71
N ALA A 281 9.33 15.57 21.36
CA ALA A 281 9.33 14.50 22.36
C ALA A 281 8.63 14.88 23.67
N ASN A 282 8.39 16.18 23.91
CA ASN A 282 7.75 16.70 25.12
C ASN A 282 6.57 17.63 24.83
N ASP A 283 6.08 17.65 23.58
CA ASP A 283 5.00 18.52 23.13
C ASP A 283 3.82 17.66 22.63
N ASP A 284 2.63 17.89 23.18
CA ASP A 284 1.39 17.18 22.85
C ASP A 284 0.44 17.99 21.95
N SER A 285 0.89 19.12 21.39
CA SER A 285 0.07 20.01 20.54
C SER A 285 0.04 19.64 19.06
N TRP A 286 0.88 18.70 18.61
CA TRP A 286 0.90 18.20 17.24
C TRP A 286 0.35 16.78 17.17
N ASP A 287 -0.28 16.40 16.07
CA ASP A 287 -0.92 15.09 15.88
C ASP A 287 -0.16 14.19 14.91
N LEU A 288 0.23 14.76 13.77
CA LEU A 288 0.94 14.09 12.68
C LEU A 288 2.13 14.95 12.27
N ALA A 289 3.21 14.31 11.83
CA ALA A 289 4.31 15.01 11.20
C ALA A 289 4.81 14.28 9.95
N ALA A 290 5.31 15.05 8.99
CA ALA A 290 5.83 14.60 7.71
C ALA A 290 7.28 15.07 7.50
N TRP A 291 8.11 14.18 6.94
CA TRP A 291 9.49 14.49 6.54
C TRP A 291 9.90 13.54 5.41
N GLY A 292 10.18 14.09 4.22
CA GLY A 292 10.39 13.29 3.03
C GLY A 292 9.22 12.35 2.76
N ALA A 293 9.47 11.03 2.75
CA ALA A 293 8.43 10.02 2.62
C ALA A 293 7.90 9.49 3.97
N MET A 294 8.43 9.96 5.09
CA MET A 294 8.07 9.46 6.42
C MET A 294 6.89 10.21 7.00
N LEU A 295 5.98 9.45 7.62
CA LEU A 295 4.86 9.96 8.41
C LEU A 295 4.95 9.38 9.82
N ARG A 296 4.66 10.21 10.82
CA ARG A 296 4.72 9.84 12.23
C ARG A 296 3.59 10.49 13.01
N THR A 297 3.10 9.83 14.04
CA THR A 297 2.06 10.36 14.93
C THR A 297 2.67 10.82 16.25
N ASN A 298 1.98 11.68 16.99
CA ASN A 298 2.42 12.01 18.34
C ASN A 298 2.12 10.86 19.30
N SER A 299 2.98 9.84 19.29
CA SER A 299 2.85 8.63 20.09
C SER A 299 4.18 7.89 20.20
N GLY A 300 4.21 6.86 21.06
CA GLY A 300 5.29 5.88 21.09
C GLY A 300 6.66 6.53 21.26
N ALA A 301 7.56 6.28 20.30
CA ALA A 301 8.91 6.84 20.32
C ALA A 301 8.99 8.32 19.89
N SER A 302 7.93 8.85 19.26
CA SER A 302 7.93 10.18 18.62
C SER A 302 7.49 11.32 19.54
N GLY A 303 6.61 11.06 20.50
CA GLY A 303 6.07 12.10 21.37
C GLY A 303 5.18 11.57 22.50
N PRO A 304 4.77 12.45 23.43
CA PRO A 304 4.03 12.08 24.65
C PRO A 304 2.54 11.86 24.42
N GLY A 305 2.04 12.19 23.23
CA GLY A 305 0.63 12.11 22.89
C GLY A 305 0.08 10.68 22.83
N LEU A 306 -1.24 10.63 22.71
CA LEU A 306 -2.02 9.38 22.62
C LEU A 306 -2.12 8.86 21.19
N GLY A 307 -1.36 9.39 20.24
CA GLY A 307 -1.58 9.14 18.82
C GLY A 307 -1.41 7.68 18.39
N GLY A 308 -1.65 7.44 17.11
CA GLY A 308 -1.43 6.15 16.46
C GLY A 308 -2.31 6.02 15.23
N ALA A 309 -2.09 4.97 14.45
CA ALA A 309 -2.84 4.77 13.21
C ALA A 309 -3.17 3.30 12.96
N TYR A 310 -4.21 3.08 12.17
CA TYR A 310 -4.45 1.81 11.48
C TYR A 310 -4.95 2.10 10.05
N LYS A 311 -4.77 1.14 9.14
CA LYS A 311 -5.27 1.22 7.76
C LYS A 311 -6.66 0.59 7.70
N ALA A 312 -7.64 1.31 7.16
CA ALA A 312 -9.00 0.81 7.02
C ALA A 312 -9.05 -0.41 6.08
N GLU A 313 -10.08 -1.24 6.22
CA GLU A 313 -10.29 -2.38 5.31
C GLU A 313 -10.46 -1.88 3.86
N GLN A 314 -9.96 -2.63 2.89
CA GLN A 314 -9.97 -2.20 1.47
C GLN A 314 -11.38 -1.95 0.90
N THR A 315 -12.40 -2.55 1.49
CA THR A 315 -13.81 -2.36 1.11
C THR A 315 -14.42 -1.07 1.66
N VAL A 316 -13.75 -0.42 2.62
CA VAL A 316 -14.18 0.83 3.22
C VAL A 316 -13.53 1.98 2.47
N THR A 317 -14.35 2.78 1.78
CA THR A 317 -13.87 4.00 1.11
C THR A 317 -13.73 5.14 2.11
N PHE A 318 -12.90 6.13 1.78
CA PHE A 318 -12.74 7.35 2.58
C PHE A 318 -14.09 8.03 2.85
N GLU A 319 -14.97 8.08 1.86
CA GLU A 319 -16.26 8.77 1.93
C GLU A 319 -17.26 8.04 2.84
N ASN A 320 -17.19 6.70 2.91
CA ASN A 320 -18.10 5.89 3.71
C ASN A 320 -17.61 5.68 5.16
N LEU A 321 -16.33 5.95 5.42
CA LEU A 321 -15.78 5.91 6.76
C LEU A 321 -16.25 7.14 7.56
N THR A 322 -17.20 6.92 8.46
CA THR A 322 -17.82 7.98 9.27
C THR A 322 -17.61 7.79 10.78
N SER A 323 -17.23 6.58 11.20
CA SER A 323 -16.94 6.26 12.58
C SER A 323 -15.82 5.23 12.70
N THR A 324 -15.12 5.24 13.83
CA THR A 324 -14.08 4.25 14.16
C THR A 324 -14.33 3.61 15.52
N ASP A 325 -13.90 2.36 15.64
CA ASP A 325 -13.66 1.76 16.93
C ASP A 325 -12.42 2.37 17.61
N THR A 326 -12.13 1.97 18.84
CA THR A 326 -11.11 2.59 19.68
C THR A 326 -9.87 1.72 19.91
N ILE A 327 -9.89 0.47 19.45
CA ILE A 327 -8.79 -0.50 19.56
C ILE A 327 -7.97 -0.59 18.27
N GLY A 328 -6.75 -1.15 18.35
CA GLY A 328 -5.94 -1.53 17.19
C GLY A 328 -5.03 -0.44 16.61
N PHE A 329 -4.84 0.66 17.34
CA PHE A 329 -4.00 1.77 16.89
C PHE A 329 -2.52 1.47 17.13
N THR A 330 -1.76 1.38 16.04
CA THR A 330 -0.30 1.20 16.09
C THR A 330 0.37 2.53 16.37
N THR A 331 1.18 2.57 17.43
CA THR A 331 2.00 3.73 17.80
C THR A 331 3.32 3.72 17.05
N ASP A 332 3.98 4.88 17.06
CA ASP A 332 5.25 5.05 16.37
C ASP A 332 6.38 4.21 16.97
N GLN A 333 7.29 3.79 16.09
CA GLN A 333 8.44 2.96 16.39
C GLN A 333 9.67 3.52 15.69
N ASN A 334 10.86 3.17 16.19
CA ASN A 334 12.09 3.42 15.47
C ASN A 334 12.19 2.47 14.27
N MET A 335 12.16 3.01 13.05
CA MET A 335 12.08 2.23 11.82
C MET A 335 13.07 2.71 10.75
N PRO A 336 13.47 1.84 9.79
CA PRO A 336 14.38 2.26 8.73
C PRO A 336 13.79 3.39 7.88
N ILE A 337 14.62 4.36 7.52
CA ILE A 337 14.24 5.42 6.58
C ILE A 337 14.11 4.80 5.17
N PRO A 338 12.99 5.00 4.44
CA PRO A 338 12.86 4.55 3.07
C PRO A 338 13.98 5.13 2.19
N GLY A 339 14.71 4.28 1.48
CA GLY A 339 15.81 4.74 0.64
C GLY A 339 16.92 3.70 0.41
N PRO A 340 18.08 4.13 -0.12
CA PRO A 340 19.19 3.23 -0.39
C PRO A 340 19.74 2.58 0.89
N PRO A 341 20.42 1.43 0.78
CA PRO A 341 21.03 0.77 1.93
C PRO A 341 21.91 1.72 2.76
N GLY A 342 21.64 1.80 4.06
CA GLY A 342 22.38 2.65 4.99
C GLY A 342 21.76 4.02 5.27
N ALA A 343 20.52 4.29 4.83
CA ALA A 343 19.80 5.53 5.14
C ALA A 343 19.65 5.82 6.64
N GLY A 344 19.73 4.79 7.49
CA GLY A 344 19.57 4.91 8.93
C GLY A 344 18.15 4.60 9.38
N ASN A 345 17.85 4.97 10.63
CA ASN A 345 16.53 4.80 11.22
C ASN A 345 16.04 6.13 11.77
N GLU A 346 14.72 6.29 11.77
CA GLU A 346 14.02 7.44 12.34
C GLU A 346 12.70 6.96 12.97
N ASN A 347 12.15 7.74 13.89
CA ASN A 347 10.85 7.41 14.46
C ASN A 347 9.73 7.70 13.44
N GLY A 348 8.90 6.69 13.18
CA GLY A 348 7.80 6.77 12.23
C GLY A 348 6.67 5.83 12.59
N ASN A 349 5.54 6.00 11.91
CA ASN A 349 4.40 5.12 12.08
C ASN A 349 4.43 3.96 11.07
N PRO A 350 4.55 2.69 11.51
CA PRO A 350 4.62 1.55 10.61
C PRO A 350 3.41 1.40 9.68
N VAL A 351 2.21 1.78 10.14
CA VAL A 351 0.99 1.69 9.32
C VAL A 351 1.02 2.76 8.23
N LEU A 352 1.32 4.01 8.59
CA LEU A 352 1.33 5.11 7.63
C LEU A 352 2.47 4.95 6.62
N SER A 353 3.52 4.20 6.92
CA SER A 353 4.62 3.93 5.98
C SER A 353 4.20 3.20 4.69
N ALA A 354 2.98 2.66 4.64
CA ALA A 354 2.38 2.02 3.47
C ALA A 354 1.60 3.00 2.55
N TRP A 355 1.71 4.31 2.74
CA TRP A 355 0.93 5.30 1.98
C TRP A 355 1.23 5.35 0.47
N TRP A 356 2.36 4.77 0.02
CA TRP A 356 2.90 4.93 -1.33
C TRP A 356 3.05 3.63 -2.11
N ILE A 357 3.10 3.78 -3.44
CA ILE A 357 3.54 2.81 -4.42
C ILE A 357 4.87 3.32 -5.01
N TYR A 358 5.85 2.44 -5.18
CA TYR A 358 7.15 2.79 -5.74
C TYR A 358 7.32 2.26 -7.14
N ASP A 359 7.69 3.16 -8.06
CA ASP A 359 8.10 2.83 -9.41
C ASP A 359 9.61 2.54 -9.43
N PRO A 360 10.04 1.29 -9.67
CA PRO A 360 11.45 0.93 -9.70
C PRO A 360 12.20 1.40 -10.95
N ILE A 361 11.49 1.83 -12.01
CA ILE A 361 12.09 2.32 -13.26
C ILE A 361 12.46 3.78 -13.08
N ASN A 362 11.50 4.58 -12.61
CA ASN A 362 11.66 6.03 -12.48
C ASN A 362 12.14 6.46 -11.08
N HIS A 363 12.19 5.53 -10.13
CA HIS A 363 12.52 5.79 -8.72
C HIS A 363 11.60 6.84 -8.07
N THR A 364 10.34 6.86 -8.47
CA THR A 364 9.32 7.81 -7.98
C THR A 364 8.33 7.12 -7.03
N LEU A 365 7.73 7.94 -6.16
CA LEU A 365 6.64 7.52 -5.27
C LEU A 365 5.33 8.12 -5.78
N SER A 366 4.28 7.32 -5.81
CA SER A 366 2.90 7.77 -6.03
C SER A 366 2.04 7.36 -4.84
N SER A 367 0.95 8.07 -4.60
CA SER A 367 0.04 7.70 -3.52
C SER A 367 -0.67 6.37 -3.82
N ALA A 368 -0.72 5.47 -2.83
CA ALA A 368 -1.57 4.28 -2.85
C ALA A 368 -3.06 4.62 -2.63
N ARG A 369 -3.37 5.87 -2.24
CA ARG A 369 -4.71 6.40 -1.92
C ARG A 369 -5.49 5.56 -0.91
N ASP A 370 -4.76 4.86 -0.05
CA ASP A 370 -5.32 4.10 1.05
C ASP A 370 -6.01 5.02 2.07
N THR A 371 -7.08 4.51 2.69
CA THR A 371 -7.77 5.19 3.77
C THR A 371 -7.18 4.75 5.11
N PHE A 372 -6.70 5.70 5.89
CA PHE A 372 -6.16 5.49 7.23
C PHE A 372 -7.09 6.11 8.28
N VAL A 373 -7.05 5.55 9.48
CA VAL A 373 -7.60 6.20 10.68
C VAL A 373 -6.44 6.60 11.56
N VAL A 374 -6.40 7.87 11.93
CA VAL A 374 -5.39 8.44 12.81
C VAL A 374 -6.07 8.88 14.10
N ARG A 375 -5.54 8.40 15.22
CA ARG A 375 -5.82 8.94 16.54
C ARG A 375 -4.83 10.09 16.77
N THR A 376 -5.38 11.24 17.10
CA THR A 376 -4.67 12.49 17.43
C THR A 376 -3.97 12.39 18.79
N ALA A 377 -3.09 13.35 19.10
CA ALA A 377 -2.34 13.40 20.35
C ALA A 377 -3.24 13.46 21.59
N ASN A 378 -4.42 14.06 21.46
CA ASN A 378 -5.38 14.21 22.55
C ASN A 378 -6.43 13.07 22.62
N GLY A 379 -6.34 12.07 21.74
CA GLY A 379 -7.24 10.91 21.73
C GLY A 379 -8.55 11.09 20.95
N GLN A 380 -8.67 12.12 20.10
CA GLN A 380 -9.70 12.25 19.07
C GLN A 380 -9.30 11.53 17.77
N TYR A 381 -10.21 11.43 16.80
CA TYR A 381 -10.05 10.57 15.62
C TYR A 381 -10.34 11.31 14.32
N VAL A 382 -9.48 11.09 13.32
CA VAL A 382 -9.69 11.54 11.95
C VAL A 382 -9.47 10.39 10.99
N LYS A 383 -10.12 10.45 9.83
CA LYS A 383 -9.69 9.68 8.65
C LYS A 383 -8.70 10.52 7.84
N LEU A 384 -7.72 9.85 7.24
CA LEU A 384 -6.65 10.43 6.46
C LEU A 384 -6.53 9.67 5.14
N ARG A 385 -6.43 10.39 4.02
CA ARG A 385 -6.00 9.86 2.72
C ARG A 385 -4.96 10.80 2.13
N ILE A 386 -3.85 10.24 1.66
CA ILE A 386 -2.86 10.97 0.88
C ILE A 386 -3.41 10.98 -0.56
N GLU A 387 -3.77 12.14 -1.08
CA GLU A 387 -4.29 12.28 -2.44
C GLU A 387 -3.16 12.32 -3.47
N ASP A 388 -2.05 12.97 -3.09
CA ASP A 388 -0.79 13.03 -3.84
C ASP A 388 0.40 13.32 -2.91
N ALA A 389 1.61 13.06 -3.36
CA ALA A 389 2.86 13.32 -2.63
C ALA A 389 4.05 13.58 -3.58
N THR A 390 3.80 14.26 -4.71
CA THR A 390 4.84 14.56 -5.69
C THR A 390 5.94 15.42 -5.07
N ASP A 391 7.20 15.04 -5.29
CA ASP A 391 8.37 15.74 -4.73
C ASP A 391 8.32 15.98 -3.22
N GLN A 392 7.67 15.07 -2.47
CA GLN A 392 7.49 15.16 -1.01
C GLN A 392 6.58 16.32 -0.56
N VAL A 393 5.82 16.88 -1.50
CA VAL A 393 4.73 17.81 -1.22
C VAL A 393 3.44 17.01 -1.17
N PHE A 394 2.94 16.76 0.04
CA PHE A 394 1.73 15.99 0.27
C PHE A 394 0.49 16.83 0.01
N VAL A 395 -0.53 16.20 -0.56
CA VAL A 395 -1.91 16.71 -0.61
C VAL A 395 -2.78 15.76 0.21
N LEU A 396 -3.30 16.24 1.33
CA LEU A 396 -3.99 15.42 2.31
C LEU A 396 -5.50 15.69 2.31
N SER A 397 -6.30 14.63 2.33
CA SER A 397 -7.70 14.69 2.74
C SER A 397 -7.81 14.22 4.19
N VAL A 398 -8.29 15.12 5.06
CA VAL A 398 -8.43 14.89 6.50
C VAL A 398 -9.82 15.30 6.93
N GLU A 399 -10.52 14.41 7.63
CA GLU A 399 -11.85 14.70 8.18
C GLU A 399 -12.00 14.05 9.57
N PRO A 400 -12.61 14.73 10.55
CA PRO A 400 -12.96 14.11 11.82
C PRO A 400 -14.00 13.00 11.60
N ILE A 401 -13.90 11.95 12.41
CA ILE A 401 -14.84 10.83 12.40
C ILE A 401 -15.33 10.51 13.80
N THR A 402 -16.57 10.02 13.90
CA THR A 402 -17.22 9.72 15.19
C THR A 402 -16.49 8.57 15.89
N ARG A 403 -16.19 8.75 17.18
CA ARG A 403 -15.68 7.65 18.02
C ARG A 403 -16.83 6.72 18.40
N SER A 404 -16.67 5.42 18.20
CA SER A 404 -17.68 4.41 18.53
C SER A 404 -17.04 3.19 19.24
N PRO A 405 -16.90 3.23 20.58
CA PRO A 405 -16.44 2.08 21.37
C PRO A 405 -17.27 0.82 21.13
N LEU A 406 -16.71 -0.19 20.45
CA LEU A 406 -17.43 -1.44 20.18
C LEU A 406 -17.25 -2.46 21.31
N THR A 407 -18.18 -3.41 21.41
CA THR A 407 -18.04 -4.57 22.30
C THR A 407 -17.43 -5.73 21.53
N HIS A 408 -16.29 -6.23 22.01
CA HIS A 408 -15.60 -7.39 21.48
C HIS A 408 -15.77 -8.59 22.39
N SER A 409 -16.04 -9.75 21.79
CA SER A 409 -16.03 -11.04 22.47
C SER A 409 -14.73 -11.78 22.15
N ILE A 410 -13.94 -12.08 23.18
CA ILE A 410 -12.67 -12.80 23.07
C ILE A 410 -12.72 -14.13 23.81
N SER A 411 -11.92 -15.08 23.32
CA SER A 411 -11.65 -16.34 24.00
C SER A 411 -10.16 -16.45 24.31
N VAL A 412 -9.83 -16.71 25.57
CA VAL A 412 -8.43 -16.78 26.05
C VAL A 412 -8.21 -18.08 26.79
N ASP A 413 -7.36 -18.95 26.23
CA ASP A 413 -6.92 -20.18 26.89
C ASP A 413 -5.85 -19.87 27.93
N ALA A 414 -6.27 -19.83 29.20
CA ALA A 414 -5.41 -19.66 30.37
C ALA A 414 -5.39 -20.95 31.22
N SER A 415 -5.54 -22.11 30.59
CA SER A 415 -5.61 -23.42 31.27
C SER A 415 -4.27 -23.89 31.85
N ASP A 416 -3.14 -23.31 31.45
CA ASP A 416 -1.83 -23.62 32.03
C ASP A 416 -1.71 -23.04 33.45
N ALA A 417 -1.29 -23.87 34.41
CA ALA A 417 -1.04 -23.44 35.80
C ALA A 417 0.30 -22.73 35.95
N ALA A 418 1.26 -22.95 35.05
CA ALA A 418 2.60 -22.39 35.15
C ALA A 418 2.76 -21.11 34.32
N THR A 419 2.00 -20.98 33.24
CA THR A 419 2.19 -19.91 32.24
C THR A 419 0.99 -18.98 32.22
N PRO A 420 1.10 -17.74 32.77
CA PRO A 420 0.04 -16.76 32.62
C PRO A 420 -0.05 -16.23 31.19
N VAL A 421 -1.27 -15.89 30.77
CA VAL A 421 -1.53 -15.21 29.50
C VAL A 421 -1.68 -13.72 29.76
N HIS A 422 -1.00 -12.89 28.99
CA HIS A 422 -1.09 -11.44 29.04
C HIS A 422 -1.85 -10.95 27.80
N PHE A 423 -2.81 -10.05 28.01
CA PHE A 423 -3.70 -9.53 26.98
C PHE A 423 -3.63 -8.00 26.95
N ASP A 424 -3.47 -7.44 25.75
CA ASP A 424 -3.53 -6.01 25.47
C ASP A 424 -4.98 -5.64 25.08
N LEU A 425 -5.70 -4.99 25.98
CA LEU A 425 -7.10 -4.61 25.75
C LEU A 425 -7.21 -3.43 24.77
N ARG A 426 -6.11 -2.73 24.49
CA ARG A 426 -6.08 -1.61 23.53
C ARG A 426 -5.87 -2.08 22.10
N ASN A 427 -5.27 -3.26 21.91
CA ASN A 427 -5.02 -3.86 20.60
C ASN A 427 -5.82 -5.14 20.35
N GLY A 428 -6.48 -5.69 21.38
CA GLY A 428 -7.34 -6.86 21.26
C GLY A 428 -6.59 -8.17 20.99
N ASN A 429 -5.35 -8.28 21.45
CA ASN A 429 -4.50 -9.45 21.22
C ASN A 429 -3.73 -9.88 22.47
N THR A 430 -3.22 -11.12 22.44
CA THR A 430 -2.28 -11.60 23.46
C THR A 430 -0.88 -11.09 23.17
N VAL A 431 -0.12 -10.81 24.23
CA VAL A 431 1.25 -10.29 24.14
C VAL A 431 2.23 -11.18 24.92
N SER A 432 3.45 -11.31 24.40
CA SER A 432 4.53 -12.03 25.07
C SER A 432 5.30 -11.07 25.95
N VAL A 433 5.36 -11.37 27.25
CA VAL A 433 5.91 -10.47 28.26
C VAL A 433 7.09 -11.16 28.95
N ALA A 434 8.27 -10.52 28.89
CA ALA A 434 9.48 -11.04 29.52
C ALA A 434 9.53 -10.72 31.02
N ASP A 435 9.10 -9.52 31.41
CA ASP A 435 9.00 -9.07 32.80
C ASP A 435 7.70 -8.27 33.00
N ALA A 436 6.69 -8.92 33.56
CA ALA A 436 5.38 -8.31 33.76
C ALA A 436 5.40 -7.09 34.69
N LEU A 437 6.40 -6.97 35.56
CA LEU A 437 6.51 -5.84 36.49
C LEU A 437 6.90 -4.53 35.80
N THR A 438 7.56 -4.60 34.64
CA THR A 438 8.09 -3.42 33.95
C THR A 438 7.51 -3.20 32.56
N ASP A 439 6.81 -4.19 32.02
CA ASP A 439 6.22 -4.15 30.69
C ASP A 439 4.82 -3.50 30.71
N LEU A 440 4.61 -2.47 29.89
CA LEU A 440 3.33 -1.73 29.75
C LEU A 440 2.51 -2.17 28.52
N SER A 441 2.95 -3.21 27.80
CA SER A 441 2.24 -3.74 26.63
C SER A 441 0.97 -4.51 26.99
N TRP A 442 0.87 -5.03 28.21
CA TRP A 442 -0.28 -5.83 28.67
C TRP A 442 -1.15 -5.07 29.66
N ASP A 443 -2.46 -5.34 29.62
CA ASP A 443 -3.46 -4.70 30.49
C ASP A 443 -4.12 -5.69 31.46
N LEU A 444 -4.43 -6.89 30.97
CA LEU A 444 -5.08 -7.97 31.71
C LEU A 444 -4.23 -9.23 31.66
N ARG A 445 -3.98 -9.84 32.82
CA ARG A 445 -3.32 -11.14 32.92
C ARG A 445 -4.31 -12.18 33.42
N LEU A 446 -4.34 -13.33 32.74
CA LEU A 446 -5.24 -14.45 33.02
C LEU A 446 -4.42 -15.71 33.31
N GLN A 447 -4.78 -16.44 34.35
CA GLN A 447 -4.17 -17.72 34.69
C GLN A 447 -5.14 -18.58 35.50
N ARG A 448 -5.58 -19.72 34.97
CA ARG A 448 -6.60 -20.58 35.59
C ARG A 448 -7.91 -19.82 35.83
N THR A 449 -8.15 -19.39 37.07
CA THR A 449 -9.31 -18.57 37.49
C THR A 449 -8.90 -17.15 37.88
N GLN A 450 -7.61 -16.86 37.83
CA GLN A 450 -6.99 -15.64 38.36
C GLN A 450 -7.01 -14.55 37.29
N LEU A 451 -7.47 -13.37 37.68
CA LEU A 451 -7.37 -12.15 36.88
C LEU A 451 -6.48 -11.13 37.59
N ALA A 452 -5.64 -10.45 36.82
CA ALA A 452 -4.73 -9.43 37.31
C ALA A 452 -4.69 -8.26 36.33
N THR A 453 -4.52 -7.04 36.84
CA THR A 453 -4.31 -5.85 36.03
C THR A 453 -2.84 -5.44 36.09
N ASN A 454 -2.37 -4.66 35.12
CA ASN A 454 -1.03 -4.10 35.16
C ASN A 454 -0.93 -2.96 36.19
N SER A 455 -0.88 -3.34 37.47
CA SER A 455 -0.84 -2.44 38.62
C SER A 455 -0.30 -3.15 39.86
N GLY A 456 -0.06 -2.38 40.93
CA GLY A 456 0.17 -2.91 42.28
C GLY A 456 1.28 -3.97 42.33
N THR A 457 0.97 -5.14 42.88
CA THR A 457 1.91 -6.28 42.96
C THR A 457 2.12 -7.01 41.63
N SER A 458 1.30 -6.74 40.61
CA SER A 458 1.30 -7.43 39.31
C SER A 458 2.07 -6.69 38.23
N GLY A 459 2.19 -5.36 38.30
CA GLY A 459 2.73 -4.53 37.23
C GLY A 459 2.97 -3.08 37.65
N SER A 460 3.79 -2.35 36.88
CA SER A 460 4.10 -0.93 37.13
C SER A 460 3.14 0.06 36.44
N GLY A 461 2.19 -0.45 35.66
CA GLY A 461 1.20 0.36 34.97
C GLY A 461 0.19 1.05 35.89
N SER A 462 -0.69 1.83 35.25
CA SER A 462 -1.80 2.54 35.86
C SER A 462 -3.08 1.70 35.98
N GLY A 463 -2.97 0.37 35.88
CA GLY A 463 -4.11 -0.52 35.88
C GLY A 463 -4.88 -0.52 37.20
N GLY A 464 -6.00 -1.22 37.20
CA GLY A 464 -6.85 -1.41 38.37
C GLY A 464 -8.27 -1.74 37.95
N ALA A 465 -9.15 -1.95 38.93
CA ALA A 465 -10.55 -2.29 38.66
C ALA A 465 -11.52 -1.71 39.68
N ILE A 466 -12.78 -1.59 39.26
CA ILE A 466 -13.92 -1.17 40.05
C ILE A 466 -15.09 -2.13 39.79
N ASP A 467 -15.76 -2.55 40.85
CA ASP A 467 -17.06 -3.22 40.76
C ASP A 467 -18.15 -2.15 40.86
N PRO A 468 -18.79 -1.76 39.75
CA PRO A 468 -19.87 -0.78 39.77
C PRO A 468 -21.18 -1.33 40.37
N ALA A 469 -21.21 -2.62 40.75
CA ALA A 469 -22.40 -3.36 41.17
C ALA A 469 -23.49 -3.39 40.08
N LEU A 470 -23.10 -3.54 38.82
CA LEU A 470 -23.99 -3.59 37.66
C LEU A 470 -23.93 -4.96 36.96
N ALA A 471 -25.07 -5.44 36.48
CA ALA A 471 -25.16 -6.73 35.79
C ALA A 471 -24.81 -6.64 34.28
N SER A 472 -24.93 -5.44 33.68
CA SER A 472 -24.75 -5.21 32.25
C SER A 472 -23.58 -4.27 31.96
N LEU A 473 -22.79 -4.62 30.94
CA LEU A 473 -21.72 -3.79 30.38
C LEU A 473 -22.25 -2.43 29.91
N GLU A 474 -23.40 -2.43 29.23
CA GLU A 474 -23.99 -1.22 28.63
C GLU A 474 -24.55 -0.25 29.68
N ALA A 475 -24.72 -0.68 30.93
CA ALA A 475 -25.13 0.21 32.01
C ALA A 475 -24.00 1.17 32.44
N VAL A 476 -22.76 0.88 32.06
CA VAL A 476 -21.60 1.74 32.31
C VAL A 476 -21.38 2.64 31.12
N THR A 477 -21.87 3.88 31.19
CA THR A 477 -21.70 4.88 30.13
C THR A 477 -20.46 5.76 30.33
N THR A 478 -19.96 5.85 31.56
CA THR A 478 -18.77 6.66 31.90
C THR A 478 -18.02 6.04 33.08
N ALA A 479 -16.70 5.92 32.95
CA ALA A 479 -15.81 5.47 34.00
C ALA A 479 -15.39 6.64 34.93
N PRO A 480 -15.21 6.39 36.24
CA PRO A 480 -14.70 7.38 37.16
C PRO A 480 -13.19 7.61 36.96
N THR A 481 -12.71 8.80 37.33
CA THR A 481 -11.29 9.15 37.24
C THR A 481 -10.45 8.64 38.41
N GLU A 482 -11.09 8.26 39.52
CA GLU A 482 -10.46 7.79 40.76
C GLU A 482 -11.20 6.58 41.35
N GLY A 483 -10.64 5.97 42.41
CA GLY A 483 -11.25 4.82 43.09
C GLY A 483 -10.88 3.46 42.51
N TRP A 484 -9.90 3.41 41.60
CA TRP A 484 -9.39 2.18 41.01
C TRP A 484 -8.65 1.32 42.05
N SER A 485 -9.15 0.12 42.32
CA SER A 485 -8.46 -0.85 43.16
C SER A 485 -7.30 -1.48 42.39
N ILE A 486 -6.08 -1.32 42.89
CA ILE A 486 -4.88 -1.94 42.33
C ILE A 486 -4.77 -3.41 42.78
N ASP A 487 -3.91 -4.16 42.08
CA ASP A 487 -3.62 -5.56 42.41
C ASP A 487 -2.84 -5.70 43.73
N GLU A 488 -3.15 -6.77 44.46
CA GLU A 488 -2.50 -7.15 45.72
C GLU A 488 -2.24 -8.66 45.79
N ASP A 489 -1.52 -9.12 46.82
CA ASP A 489 -1.33 -10.54 47.09
C ASP A 489 -2.62 -11.17 47.63
N LEU A 490 -3.29 -11.95 46.79
CA LEU A 490 -4.52 -12.68 47.09
C LEU A 490 -4.23 -14.16 47.36
N THR A 491 -5.16 -14.86 48.00
CA THR A 491 -5.05 -16.31 48.24
C THR A 491 -6.25 -17.03 47.63
N LEU A 492 -5.98 -18.05 46.82
CA LEU A 492 -7.05 -18.86 46.22
C LEU A 492 -7.84 -19.62 47.29
N PRO A 493 -9.13 -19.91 47.04
CA PRO A 493 -9.87 -20.89 47.83
C PRO A 493 -9.12 -22.22 47.90
N ALA A 494 -9.22 -22.93 49.04
CA ALA A 494 -8.51 -24.20 49.25
C ALA A 494 -8.82 -25.25 48.16
N GLY A 495 -10.06 -25.29 47.66
CA GLY A 495 -10.48 -26.16 46.56
C GLY A 495 -9.89 -25.80 45.19
N LEU A 496 -9.32 -24.60 45.06
CA LEU A 496 -8.63 -24.11 43.85
C LEU A 496 -7.10 -24.05 44.03
N GLY A 497 -6.56 -24.66 45.09
CA GLY A 497 -5.13 -24.81 45.33
C GLY A 497 -4.59 -24.07 46.55
N GLY A 498 -5.30 -23.07 47.08
CA GLY A 498 -4.92 -22.39 48.34
C GLY A 498 -3.63 -21.56 48.29
N THR A 499 -3.07 -21.31 47.11
CA THR A 499 -1.80 -20.59 46.94
C THR A 499 -2.00 -19.08 46.88
N THR A 500 -0.99 -18.34 47.32
CA THR A 500 -0.93 -16.88 47.14
C THR A 500 -0.54 -16.53 45.71
N PHE A 501 -1.17 -15.50 45.15
CA PHE A 501 -0.88 -14.96 43.83
C PHE A 501 -1.13 -13.44 43.82
N SER A 502 -0.43 -12.71 42.95
CA SER A 502 -0.73 -11.30 42.73
C SER A 502 -1.95 -11.16 41.83
N GLY A 503 -2.99 -10.41 42.22
CA GLY A 503 -4.15 -10.25 41.37
C GLY A 503 -5.11 -9.15 41.82
N SER A 504 -6.13 -8.90 40.99
CA SER A 504 -7.10 -7.85 41.25
C SER A 504 -8.14 -8.32 42.28
N PRO A 505 -8.26 -7.69 43.46
CA PRO A 505 -9.26 -8.06 44.46
C PRO A 505 -10.69 -7.88 43.94
N VAL A 506 -10.87 -6.98 42.98
CA VAL A 506 -12.15 -6.69 42.33
C VAL A 506 -12.46 -7.71 41.23
N LEU A 507 -11.56 -7.88 40.25
CA LEU A 507 -11.86 -8.75 39.11
C LEU A 507 -11.95 -10.22 39.52
N ASN A 508 -11.23 -10.67 40.56
CA ASN A 508 -11.35 -12.05 41.05
C ASN A 508 -12.68 -12.36 41.75
N GLY A 509 -13.60 -11.38 41.85
CA GLY A 509 -15.00 -11.60 42.17
C GLY A 509 -15.86 -12.10 41.00
N TRP A 510 -15.28 -12.36 39.83
CA TRP A 510 -16.02 -12.69 38.60
C TRP A 510 -16.80 -14.01 38.65
N PHE A 511 -16.49 -14.93 39.58
CA PHE A 511 -17.10 -16.26 39.67
C PHE A 511 -17.64 -16.59 41.05
N ASP A 512 -18.62 -17.48 41.08
CA ASP A 512 -19.01 -18.24 42.26
C ASP A 512 -18.36 -19.63 42.22
N TYR A 513 -17.93 -20.12 43.40
CA TYR A 513 -17.33 -21.45 43.55
C TYR A 513 -18.16 -22.31 44.50
N THR A 514 -18.97 -23.20 43.93
CA THR A 514 -19.88 -24.08 44.69
C THR A 514 -19.76 -25.51 44.20
N ASN A 515 -19.65 -26.48 45.11
CA ASN A 515 -19.51 -27.91 44.78
C ASN A 515 -18.38 -28.20 43.78
N GLU A 516 -17.23 -27.53 43.94
CA GLU A 516 -16.06 -27.65 43.07
C GLU A 516 -16.28 -27.16 41.62
N VAL A 517 -17.39 -26.47 41.35
CA VAL A 517 -17.69 -25.87 40.06
C VAL A 517 -17.45 -24.36 40.12
N VAL A 518 -16.73 -23.85 39.13
CA VAL A 518 -16.57 -22.42 38.86
C VAL A 518 -17.70 -22.00 37.93
N THR A 519 -18.45 -20.98 38.29
CA THR A 519 -19.53 -20.44 37.46
C THR A 519 -19.37 -18.93 37.36
N PRO A 520 -19.23 -18.36 36.15
CA PRO A 520 -19.23 -16.91 35.97
C PRO A 520 -20.47 -16.27 36.60
N GLY A 521 -20.26 -15.22 37.38
CA GLY A 521 -21.34 -14.39 37.91
C GLY A 521 -21.87 -13.42 36.85
N ASP A 522 -23.11 -12.97 37.02
CA ASP A 522 -23.71 -11.95 36.16
C ASP A 522 -23.25 -10.54 36.56
N ARG A 523 -21.95 -10.25 36.39
CA ARG A 523 -21.29 -9.02 36.86
C ARG A 523 -20.48 -8.36 35.75
N ALA A 524 -20.70 -7.07 35.54
CA ALA A 524 -19.86 -6.23 34.70
C ALA A 524 -18.90 -5.44 35.56
N TYR A 525 -17.65 -5.32 35.12
CA TYR A 525 -16.58 -4.61 35.80
C TYR A 525 -16.10 -3.43 34.97
N LEU A 526 -15.54 -2.46 35.66
CA LEU A 526 -14.64 -1.49 35.07
C LEU A 526 -13.20 -1.93 35.34
N ALA A 527 -12.37 -1.91 34.31
CA ALA A 527 -10.92 -2.06 34.42
C ALA A 527 -10.21 -0.85 33.82
N ARG A 528 -8.95 -0.68 34.20
CA ARG A 528 -8.07 0.36 33.70
C ARG A 528 -6.88 -0.29 33.03
N THR A 529 -6.53 0.17 31.83
CA THR A 529 -5.37 -0.31 31.08
C THR A 529 -4.06 0.13 31.75
N ALA A 530 -2.94 -0.47 31.35
CA ALA A 530 -1.61 -0.10 31.86
C ALA A 530 -1.28 1.38 31.63
N THR A 531 -1.82 1.97 30.56
CA THR A 531 -1.67 3.39 30.23
C THR A 531 -2.82 4.27 30.73
N GLY A 532 -3.73 3.71 31.52
CA GLY A 532 -4.73 4.48 32.26
C GLY A 532 -6.08 4.68 31.57
N GLY A 533 -6.32 4.06 30.41
CA GLY A 533 -7.60 4.13 29.69
C GLY A 533 -8.67 3.21 30.29
N ALA A 534 -9.94 3.54 30.11
CA ALA A 534 -11.07 2.84 30.73
C ALA A 534 -11.59 1.69 29.86
N VAL A 535 -11.84 0.54 30.49
CA VAL A 535 -12.42 -0.65 29.87
C VAL A 535 -13.63 -1.09 30.68
N ARG A 536 -14.72 -1.43 30.00
CA ARG A 536 -15.80 -2.24 30.58
C ARG A 536 -15.56 -3.69 30.21
N LEU A 537 -15.65 -4.63 31.15
CA LEU A 537 -15.43 -6.05 30.87
C LEU A 537 -16.36 -6.96 31.66
N LYS A 538 -16.69 -8.12 31.08
CA LYS A 538 -17.52 -9.15 31.70
C LYS A 538 -17.03 -10.52 31.26
N VAL A 539 -16.75 -11.39 32.23
CA VAL A 539 -16.52 -12.81 31.95
C VAL A 539 -17.88 -13.46 31.69
N THR A 540 -18.09 -13.96 30.48
CA THR A 540 -19.38 -14.52 30.04
C THR A 540 -19.40 -16.04 30.14
N ASP A 541 -18.25 -16.69 29.99
CA ASP A 541 -18.11 -18.13 30.14
C ASP A 541 -16.72 -18.49 30.68
N TRP A 542 -16.63 -19.66 31.31
CA TRP A 542 -15.36 -20.25 31.70
C TRP A 542 -15.47 -21.78 31.67
N VAL A 543 -14.60 -22.42 30.89
CA VAL A 543 -14.55 -23.88 30.76
C VAL A 543 -13.10 -24.34 30.81
N ASP A 544 -12.76 -25.13 31.83
CA ASP A 544 -11.44 -25.77 31.99
C ASP A 544 -10.23 -24.82 31.85
N GLY A 545 -10.37 -23.56 32.29
CA GLY A 545 -9.32 -22.54 32.22
C GLY A 545 -9.35 -21.66 30.98
N VAL A 546 -10.31 -21.89 30.07
CA VAL A 546 -10.57 -21.01 28.92
C VAL A 546 -11.62 -19.98 29.30
N PHE A 547 -11.27 -18.71 29.21
CA PHE A 547 -12.18 -17.59 29.45
C PHE A 547 -12.90 -17.19 28.16
N SER A 548 -14.18 -16.84 28.27
CA SER A 548 -14.87 -15.99 27.30
C SER A 548 -15.16 -14.65 27.95
N ILE A 549 -14.74 -13.55 27.32
CA ILE A 549 -14.83 -12.20 27.88
C ILE A 549 -15.42 -11.27 26.82
N ASP A 550 -16.44 -10.52 27.23
CA ASP A 550 -16.92 -9.36 26.48
C ASP A 550 -16.27 -8.11 27.07
N TYR A 551 -15.72 -7.24 26.23
CA TYR A 551 -15.16 -5.96 26.67
C TYR A 551 -15.32 -4.85 25.63
N SER A 552 -15.31 -3.60 26.11
CA SER A 552 -15.14 -2.42 25.26
C SER A 552 -14.12 -1.50 25.89
N TYR A 553 -13.28 -0.91 25.05
CA TYR A 553 -12.35 0.14 25.44
C TYR A 553 -12.97 1.50 25.15
N ALA A 554 -12.88 2.46 26.07
CA ALA A 554 -13.43 3.81 25.86
C ALA A 554 -12.63 4.61 24.81
N GLY A 555 -11.39 4.21 24.56
CA GLY A 555 -10.40 4.98 23.81
C GLY A 555 -9.33 5.60 24.70
N ALA A 556 -8.17 5.88 24.10
CA ALA A 556 -7.05 6.49 24.82
C ALA A 556 -7.44 7.88 25.32
N GLY A 557 -7.22 8.16 26.61
CA GLY A 557 -7.59 9.43 27.24
C GLY A 557 -9.08 9.63 27.49
N GLN A 558 -9.93 8.66 27.09
CA GLN A 558 -11.38 8.76 27.21
C GLN A 558 -11.90 7.99 28.43
N THR A 559 -12.98 8.49 29.01
CA THR A 559 -13.70 7.83 30.11
C THR A 559 -15.14 7.48 29.77
N ASP A 560 -15.71 8.04 28.71
CA ASP A 560 -17.07 7.72 28.29
C ASP A 560 -17.10 6.65 27.18
N PHE A 561 -18.14 5.81 27.21
CA PHE A 561 -18.36 4.73 26.27
C PHE A 561 -19.44 5.08 25.23
N GLY A 562 -19.88 6.34 25.20
CA GLY A 562 -20.83 6.84 24.22
C GLY A 562 -20.18 7.10 22.87
N THR A 563 -21.03 7.25 21.86
CA THR A 563 -20.61 7.78 20.56
C THR A 563 -20.51 9.31 20.64
N THR A 564 -19.37 9.86 20.27
CA THR A 564 -19.13 11.31 20.28
C THR A 564 -18.61 11.76 18.93
N ASP A 565 -19.22 12.83 18.41
CA ASP A 565 -18.82 13.53 17.18
C ASP A 565 -17.60 14.42 17.39
#